data_AF-A0A2E7CH38-F1
#
_entry.id   AF-A0A2E7CH38-F1
#
_cell.length_a   1.000
_cell.length_b   1.000
_cell.length_c   1.000
_cell.angle_alpha   90.00
_cell.angle_beta   90.00
_cell.angle_gamma   90.00
#
_symmetry.space_group_name_H-M   'P 1'
#
loop_
_entity.id
_entity.type
_entity.pdbx_description
1 polymer ?
#
loop_
_entity_poly.entity_id
_entity_poly.type
_entity_poly.pdbx_seq_one_letter_code
_entity_poly.pdbx_strand_id
1 'polypeptide(L)'
;MSIGIYLLLSCALDKNALRQESEEKRLLQESAEKHWNGVRWSIPEKAVVFYEDPLERARKEYDFDLPVRRVTDVKILHVELLPIENGWRDGVVYVRIEGISSSNILTTVEQEQLWYRNETGWWIGSRATESQLEEKKE
;
A
#
# COMPACT_ATOMS: atom_id res chain seq x y z
N MET A 1 -18.30 29.54 -43.86
CA MET A 1 -18.44 28.11 -43.51
C MET A 1 -17.19 27.71 -42.76
N SER A 2 -17.22 27.69 -41.42
CA SER A 2 -16.08 27.25 -40.61
C SER A 2 -16.42 25.88 -40.03
N ILE A 3 -15.83 24.84 -40.62
CA ILE A 3 -16.01 23.45 -40.21
C ILE A 3 -15.08 23.17 -39.03
N GLY A 4 -15.64 22.48 -38.03
CA GLY A 4 -15.14 22.37 -36.67
C GLY A 4 -13.79 21.68 -36.48
N ILE A 5 -13.07 22.20 -35.47
CA ILE A 5 -11.89 21.60 -34.85
C ILE A 5 -12.25 21.35 -33.37
N TYR A 6 -13.12 20.37 -33.08
CA TYR A 6 -13.49 20.07 -31.68
C TYR A 6 -13.50 18.57 -31.33
N LEU A 7 -13.08 17.67 -32.22
CA LEU A 7 -13.24 16.20 -32.02
C LEU A 7 -11.95 15.42 -31.68
N LEU A 8 -10.79 16.07 -31.59
CA LEU A 8 -9.51 15.37 -31.35
C LEU A 8 -8.99 15.43 -29.91
N LEU A 9 -9.59 16.23 -29.03
CA LEU A 9 -9.08 16.43 -27.66
C LEU A 9 -9.53 15.35 -26.66
N SER A 10 -10.67 14.69 -26.89
CA SER A 10 -11.23 13.76 -25.89
C SER A 10 -10.43 12.45 -25.77
N CYS A 11 -9.83 11.97 -26.85
CA CYS A 11 -9.14 10.67 -26.85
C CYS A 11 -7.72 10.71 -26.26
N ALA A 12 -7.10 11.89 -26.16
CA ALA A 12 -5.75 12.05 -25.62
C ALA A 12 -5.73 12.15 -24.09
N LEU A 13 -6.79 12.73 -23.50
CA LEU A 13 -6.91 12.90 -22.05
C LEU A 13 -7.09 11.56 -21.32
N ASP A 14 -7.90 10.67 -21.87
CA ASP A 14 -8.18 9.35 -21.31
C ASP A 14 -6.94 8.44 -21.27
N LYS A 15 -6.09 8.51 -22.31
CA LYS A 15 -4.85 7.73 -22.37
C LYS A 15 -3.85 8.17 -21.31
N ASN A 16 -3.78 9.47 -21.03
CA ASN A 16 -2.89 10.01 -20.00
C ASN A 16 -3.36 9.63 -18.60
N ALA A 17 -4.68 9.68 -18.34
CA ALA A 17 -5.26 9.26 -17.06
C ALA A 17 -5.03 7.76 -16.80
N LEU A 18 -5.27 6.90 -17.79
CA LEU A 18 -5.02 5.46 -17.68
C LEU A 18 -3.55 5.14 -17.43
N ARG A 19 -2.65 5.84 -18.13
CA ARG A 19 -1.21 5.70 -17.93
C ARG A 19 -0.82 6.08 -16.51
N GLN A 20 -1.28 7.23 -16.01
CA GLN A 20 -1.00 7.67 -14.65
C GLN A 20 -1.50 6.67 -13.61
N GLU A 21 -2.71 6.13 -13.78
CA GLU A 21 -3.23 5.10 -12.88
C GLU A 21 -2.37 3.82 -12.88
N SER A 22 -1.96 3.34 -14.05
CA SER A 22 -1.08 2.17 -14.14
C SER A 22 0.29 2.41 -13.51
N GLU A 23 0.85 3.62 -13.66
CA GLU A 23 2.10 4.01 -13.03
C GLU A 23 1.96 4.05 -11.50
N GLU A 24 0.88 4.63 -10.98
CA GLU A 24 0.59 4.65 -9.53
C GLU A 24 0.40 3.24 -8.96
N LYS A 25 -0.33 2.36 -9.66
CA LYS A 25 -0.50 0.95 -9.27
C LYS A 25 0.84 0.24 -9.18
N ARG A 26 1.71 0.45 -10.18
CA ARG A 26 3.06 -0.13 -10.20
C ARG A 26 3.89 0.34 -9.01
N LEU A 27 3.87 1.64 -8.69
CA LEU A 27 4.62 2.20 -7.57
C LEU A 27 4.14 1.67 -6.21
N LEU A 28 2.81 1.54 -6.03
CA LEU A 28 2.23 0.93 -4.84
C LEU A 28 2.67 -0.54 -4.71
N GLN A 29 2.56 -1.31 -5.81
CA GLN A 29 2.97 -2.70 -5.83
C GLN A 29 4.45 -2.85 -5.48
N GLU A 30 5.35 -2.07 -6.09
CA GLU A 30 6.79 -2.12 -5.79
C GLU A 30 7.12 -1.79 -4.33
N SER A 31 6.39 -0.84 -3.75
CA SER A 31 6.55 -0.46 -2.33
C SER A 31 6.11 -1.61 -1.42
N ALA A 32 4.95 -2.20 -1.71
CA ALA A 32 4.43 -3.34 -0.99
C ALA A 32 5.33 -4.57 -1.13
N GLU A 33 5.89 -4.84 -2.32
CA GLU A 33 6.81 -5.97 -2.53
C GLU A 33 8.06 -5.83 -1.66
N LYS A 34 8.62 -4.62 -1.56
CA LYS A 34 9.78 -4.35 -0.70
C LYS A 34 9.44 -4.56 0.78
N HIS A 35 8.31 -4.02 1.24
CA HIS A 35 7.83 -4.22 2.61
C HIS A 35 7.69 -5.72 2.94
N TRP A 36 6.90 -6.45 2.14
CA TRP A 36 6.58 -7.85 2.38
C TRP A 36 7.77 -8.79 2.20
N ASN A 37 8.73 -8.46 1.33
CA ASN A 37 10.02 -9.14 1.29
C ASN A 37 10.81 -8.94 2.59
N GLY A 38 10.82 -7.73 3.15
CA GLY A 38 11.41 -7.46 4.46
C GLY A 38 10.79 -8.31 5.56
N VAL A 39 9.45 -8.38 5.59
CA VAL A 39 8.69 -9.20 6.56
C VAL A 39 9.03 -10.69 6.40
N ARG A 40 8.96 -11.21 5.17
CA ARG A 40 9.26 -12.61 4.84
C ARG A 40 10.63 -13.05 5.32
N TRP A 41 11.65 -12.21 5.07
CA TRP A 41 13.04 -12.53 5.40
C TRP A 41 13.42 -12.15 6.83
N SER A 42 12.46 -11.67 7.64
CA SER A 42 12.70 -11.19 9.00
C SER A 42 13.81 -10.13 9.05
N ILE A 43 13.72 -9.14 8.15
CA ILE A 43 14.60 -7.97 8.08
C ILE A 43 13.77 -6.73 8.42
N PRO A 44 13.60 -6.40 9.72
CA PRO A 44 12.71 -5.33 10.15
C PRO A 44 13.05 -4.00 9.49
N GLU A 45 14.33 -3.65 9.40
CA GLU A 45 14.83 -2.42 8.75
C GLU A 45 14.31 -2.22 7.32
N LYS A 46 14.06 -3.29 6.57
CA LYS A 46 13.50 -3.21 5.21
C LYS A 46 11.99 -3.12 5.18
N ALA A 47 11.32 -3.69 6.18
CA ALA A 47 9.87 -3.70 6.26
C ALA A 47 9.32 -2.42 6.88
N VAL A 48 9.98 -1.88 7.92
CA VAL A 48 9.43 -0.76 8.69
C VAL A 48 9.55 0.60 8.00
N VAL A 49 10.40 0.73 6.98
CA VAL A 49 10.59 2.02 6.25
C VAL A 49 9.33 2.53 5.55
N PHE A 50 8.30 1.70 5.43
CA PHE A 50 7.01 2.07 4.82
C PHE A 50 5.97 2.54 5.84
N TYR A 51 6.32 2.63 7.13
CA TYR A 51 5.52 3.34 8.13
C TYR A 51 6.04 4.76 8.25
N GLU A 52 5.19 5.77 8.10
CA GLU A 52 5.59 7.19 8.13
C GLU A 52 5.89 7.67 9.55
N ASP A 53 4.99 7.39 10.49
CA ASP A 53 5.15 7.76 11.91
C ASP A 53 6.35 7.01 12.52
N PRO A 54 7.38 7.73 13.03
CA PRO A 54 8.51 7.11 13.71
C PRO A 54 8.12 6.22 14.89
N LEU A 55 7.04 6.54 15.61
CA LEU A 55 6.58 5.76 16.75
C LEU A 55 5.96 4.43 16.29
N GLU A 56 5.12 4.46 15.25
CA GLU A 56 4.59 3.24 14.64
C GLU A 56 5.71 2.38 14.05
N ARG A 57 6.65 3.02 13.34
CA ARG A 57 7.86 2.37 12.81
C ARG A 57 8.62 1.62 13.89
N ALA A 58 8.90 2.29 15.02
CA ALA A 58 9.60 1.69 16.14
C ALA A 58 8.82 0.53 16.76
N ARG A 59 7.48 0.61 16.84
CA ARG A 59 6.65 -0.51 17.33
C ARG A 59 6.75 -1.72 16.39
N LYS A 60 6.66 -1.48 15.08
CA LYS A 60 6.71 -2.53 14.05
C LYS A 60 8.09 -3.15 13.88
N GLU A 61 9.14 -2.50 14.35
CA GLU A 61 10.49 -3.07 14.38
C GLU A 61 10.60 -4.27 15.34
N TYR A 62 9.80 -4.26 16.42
CA TYR A 62 9.76 -5.35 17.39
C TYR A 62 8.69 -6.40 17.06
N ASP A 63 7.53 -6.00 16.54
CA ASP A 63 6.43 -6.92 16.24
C ASP A 63 5.56 -6.43 15.07
N PHE A 64 5.44 -7.25 14.03
CA PHE A 64 4.62 -6.96 12.86
C PHE A 64 3.14 -7.27 13.05
N ASP A 65 2.73 -7.93 14.15
CA ASP A 65 1.35 -8.41 14.36
C ASP A 65 0.88 -9.32 13.22
N LEU A 66 1.65 -10.38 12.97
CA LEU A 66 1.40 -11.31 11.87
C LEU A 66 0.40 -12.41 12.29
N PRO A 67 -0.49 -12.85 11.38
CA PRO A 67 -1.43 -13.94 11.66
C PRO A 67 -0.75 -15.31 11.80
N VAL A 68 0.55 -15.38 11.55
CA VAL A 68 1.39 -16.59 11.62
C VAL A 68 2.62 -16.32 12.48
N ARG A 69 3.13 -17.36 13.16
CA ARG A 69 4.33 -17.23 14.01
C ARG A 69 5.59 -17.06 13.19
N ARG A 70 5.65 -17.71 12.03
CA ARG A 70 6.78 -17.64 11.10
C ARG A 70 6.26 -17.65 9.66
N VAL A 71 6.63 -16.65 8.89
CA VAL A 71 6.32 -16.55 7.47
C VAL A 71 7.24 -17.47 6.66
N THR A 72 6.66 -18.24 5.73
CA THR A 72 7.40 -19.10 4.77
C THR A 72 7.37 -18.50 3.36
N ASP A 73 6.21 -17.95 2.98
CA ASP A 73 6.01 -17.30 1.69
C ASP A 73 5.07 -16.10 1.83
N VAL A 74 5.27 -15.12 0.97
CA VAL A 74 4.36 -13.98 0.83
C VAL A 74 4.19 -13.69 -0.66
N LYS A 75 2.95 -13.50 -1.07
CA LYS A 75 2.60 -13.13 -2.44
C LYS A 75 1.61 -11.97 -2.42
N ILE A 76 1.94 -10.90 -3.16
CA ILE A 76 0.96 -9.88 -3.50
C ILE A 76 0.04 -10.45 -4.57
N LEU A 77 -1.26 -10.44 -4.29
CA LEU A 77 -2.29 -10.96 -5.18
C LEU A 77 -2.66 -9.89 -6.22
N HIS A 78 -3.03 -8.70 -5.73
CA HIS A 78 -3.32 -7.53 -6.54
C HIS A 78 -3.29 -6.26 -5.70
N VAL A 79 -3.31 -5.11 -6.38
CA VAL A 79 -3.37 -3.78 -5.78
C VAL A 79 -4.54 -3.01 -6.37
N GLU A 80 -5.26 -2.31 -5.50
CA GLU A 80 -6.39 -1.46 -5.86
C GLU A 80 -6.08 -0.02 -5.46
N LEU A 81 -6.39 0.93 -6.34
CA LEU A 81 -6.32 2.34 -6.01
C LEU A 81 -7.72 2.80 -5.68
N LEU A 82 -7.87 3.41 -4.51
CA LEU A 82 -9.13 4.02 -4.10
C LEU A 82 -9.34 5.35 -4.84
N PRO A 83 -10.60 5.86 -4.87
CA PRO A 83 -10.89 7.18 -5.39
C PRO A 83 -10.02 8.26 -4.73
N ILE A 84 -9.69 9.30 -5.49
CA ILE A 84 -8.92 10.43 -4.96
C ILE A 84 -9.87 11.30 -4.14
N GLU A 85 -9.54 11.50 -2.86
CA GLU A 85 -10.28 12.35 -1.93
C GLU A 85 -9.38 13.51 -1.49
N ASN A 86 -9.86 14.76 -1.55
CA ASN A 86 -9.08 15.93 -1.12
C ASN A 86 -7.68 16.06 -1.76
N GLY A 87 -7.51 15.62 -3.01
CA GLY A 87 -6.23 15.65 -3.73
C GLY A 87 -5.27 14.53 -3.35
N TRP A 88 -5.71 13.64 -2.47
CA TRP A 88 -4.95 12.56 -1.91
C TRP A 88 -5.41 11.21 -2.43
N ARG A 89 -4.50 10.24 -2.52
CA ARG A 89 -4.77 8.92 -3.07
C ARG A 89 -4.45 7.82 -2.07
N ASP A 90 -5.37 6.88 -1.94
CA ASP A 90 -5.21 5.71 -1.09
C ASP A 90 -5.26 4.44 -1.94
N GLY A 91 -4.81 3.33 -1.37
CA GLY A 91 -4.78 2.05 -2.05
C GLY A 91 -4.86 0.88 -1.07
N VAL A 92 -5.31 -0.26 -1.60
CA VAL A 92 -5.41 -1.51 -0.86
C VAL A 92 -4.51 -2.53 -1.53
N VAL A 93 -3.66 -3.17 -0.73
CA VAL A 93 -2.80 -4.26 -1.19
C VAL A 93 -3.35 -5.56 -0.61
N TYR A 94 -3.67 -6.49 -1.49
CA TYR A 94 -4.14 -7.82 -1.13
C TYR A 94 -2.97 -8.78 -1.10
N VAL A 95 -2.77 -9.43 0.03
CA VAL A 95 -1.56 -10.22 0.29
C VAL A 95 -1.96 -11.59 0.79
N ARG A 96 -1.38 -12.61 0.18
CA ARG A 96 -1.42 -13.98 0.67
C ARG A 96 -0.15 -14.30 1.42
N ILE A 97 -0.30 -14.66 2.69
CA ILE A 97 0.78 -15.03 3.60
C ILE A 97 0.67 -16.53 3.84
N GLU A 98 1.74 -17.26 3.60
CA GLU A 98 1.89 -18.63 4.05
C GLU A 98 2.86 -18.66 5.23
N GLY A 99 2.52 -19.42 6.26
CA GLY A 99 3.40 -19.56 7.41
C GLY A 99 3.00 -20.66 8.36
N ILE A 100 3.79 -20.80 9.42
CA ILE A 100 3.57 -21.78 10.48
C ILE A 100 2.81 -21.10 11.62
N SER A 101 1.64 -21.64 11.96
CA SER A 101 0.81 -21.18 13.07
C SER A 101 1.40 -21.56 14.44
N SER A 102 0.79 -21.08 15.53
CA SER A 102 1.15 -21.46 16.91
C SER A 102 1.02 -22.96 17.18
N SER A 103 0.10 -23.64 16.48
CA SER A 103 -0.09 -25.10 16.54
C SER A 103 0.91 -25.90 15.68
N ASN A 104 1.93 -25.24 15.10
CA ASN A 104 2.91 -25.83 14.18
C ASN A 104 2.31 -26.41 12.89
N ILE A 105 1.17 -25.87 12.45
CA ILE A 105 0.51 -26.27 11.19
C ILE A 105 0.80 -25.20 10.13
N LEU A 106 1.09 -25.64 8.90
CA LEU A 106 1.21 -24.74 7.75
C LEU A 106 -0.17 -24.16 7.43
N THR A 107 -0.26 -22.84 7.39
CA THR A 107 -1.51 -22.12 7.18
C THR A 107 -1.29 -21.01 6.15
N THR A 108 -2.32 -20.77 5.35
CA THR A 108 -2.38 -19.69 4.39
C THR A 108 -3.46 -18.71 4.82
N VAL A 109 -3.13 -17.43 4.87
CA VAL A 109 -4.05 -16.34 5.22
C VAL A 109 -3.97 -15.29 4.13
N GLU A 110 -5.12 -14.80 3.69
CA GLU A 110 -5.20 -13.62 2.83
C GLU A 110 -5.61 -12.43 3.70
N GLN A 111 -4.95 -11.30 3.51
CA GLN A 111 -5.26 -10.07 4.24
C GLN A 111 -5.16 -8.86 3.33
N GLU A 112 -5.93 -7.84 3.70
CA GLU A 112 -5.90 -6.52 3.12
C GLU A 112 -4.96 -5.63 3.95
N GLN A 113 -4.16 -4.83 3.25
CA GLN A 113 -3.31 -3.81 3.88
C GLN A 113 -3.63 -2.47 3.24
N LEU A 114 -3.98 -1.49 4.07
CA LEU A 114 -4.23 -0.12 3.62
C LEU A 114 -2.92 0.63 3.43
N TRP A 115 -2.87 1.41 2.37
CA TRP A 115 -1.78 2.29 2.01
C TRP A 115 -2.29 3.67 1.59
N TYR A 116 -1.50 4.70 1.82
CA TYR A 116 -1.79 6.05 1.37
C TYR A 116 -0.58 6.69 0.68
N ARG A 117 -0.85 7.58 -0.28
CA ARG A 117 0.15 8.32 -1.05
C ARG A 117 0.31 9.72 -0.47
N ASN A 118 1.54 10.11 -0.12
CA ASN A 118 1.87 11.51 0.18
C ASN A 118 2.81 12.10 -0.89
N GLU A 119 3.58 13.15 -0.61
CA GLU A 119 4.53 13.70 -1.60
C GLU A 119 5.74 12.78 -1.84
N THR A 120 6.16 12.02 -0.83
CA THR A 120 7.43 11.30 -0.80
C THR A 120 7.32 9.83 -1.20
N GLY A 121 6.16 9.20 -0.97
CA GLY A 121 5.98 7.80 -1.34
C GLY A 121 4.59 7.24 -1.03
N TRP A 122 4.53 5.91 -1.03
CA TRP A 122 3.42 5.11 -0.52
C TRP A 122 3.77 4.61 0.87
N TRP A 123 2.81 4.74 1.79
CA TRP A 123 2.99 4.45 3.21
C TRP A 123 1.88 3.54 3.72
N ILE A 124 2.18 2.67 4.67
CA ILE A 124 1.24 1.75 5.30
C ILE A 124 0.43 2.51 6.34
N GLY A 125 -0.88 2.29 6.33
CA GLY A 125 -1.81 2.87 7.30
C GLY A 125 -3.07 3.42 6.63
N SER A 126 -3.88 4.10 7.44
CA SER A 126 -5.01 4.88 6.94
C SER A 126 -4.84 6.33 7.39
N ARG A 127 -5.20 7.29 6.55
CA ARG A 127 -5.17 8.72 6.94
C ARG A 127 -6.08 9.04 8.13
N ALA A 128 -7.14 8.25 8.33
CA ALA A 128 -7.99 8.38 9.51
C ALA A 128 -7.19 8.20 10.82
N THR A 129 -6.11 7.42 10.78
CA THR A 129 -5.19 7.25 11.92
C THR A 129 -4.35 8.52 12.16
N GLU A 130 -4.01 9.28 11.11
CA GLU A 130 -3.28 10.56 11.21
C GLU A 130 -4.17 11.71 11.72
N SER A 131 -5.37 11.89 11.18
CA SER A 131 -6.28 12.97 11.62
C SER A 131 -6.71 12.84 13.08
N GLN A 132 -6.86 11.61 13.58
CA GLN A 132 -7.15 11.33 15.00
C GLN A 132 -5.95 11.59 15.94
N LEU A 133 -4.73 11.62 15.41
CA LEU A 133 -3.51 11.95 16.17
C LEU A 133 -3.28 13.48 16.24
N GLU A 134 -3.79 14.25 15.27
CA GLU A 134 -3.75 15.71 15.29
C GLU A 134 -4.78 16.31 16.26
N GLU A 135 -6.02 15.80 16.28
CA GLU A 135 -7.06 16.26 17.24
C GLU A 135 -6.73 15.97 18.72
N LYS A 136 -5.87 14.99 19.00
CA LYS A 136 -5.46 14.66 20.39
C LYS A 136 -4.32 15.50 20.93
N LYS A 137 -3.78 16.43 20.14
CA LYS A 137 -2.67 17.33 20.53
C LYS A 137 -3.15 18.73 20.93
N GLU A 138 -4.46 19.02 20.86
CA GLU A 138 -5.11 20.22 21.40
C GLU A 138 -5.79 19.93 22.75
#